data_AF-A0A259S526-F1
#
_entry.id   AF-A0A259S526-F1
#
_cell.length_a   1.000
_cell.length_b   1.000
_cell.length_c   1.000
_cell.angle_alpha   90.00
_cell.angle_beta   90.00
_cell.angle_gamma   90.00
#
_symmetry.space_group_name_H-M   'P 1'
#
loop_
_entity.id
_entity.type
_entity.pdbx_description
1 polymer ?
#
loop_
_entity_poly.entity_id
_entity_poly.type
_entity_poly.pdbx_seq_one_letter_code
_entity_poly.pdbx_strand_id
1 'polypeptide(L)'
;CSPWPSVPEDLREVIASELVVGVKVADELDAIALREMAPDVFLRQTTGWGEPKIAFRMRAIDDDHFAELVTEAWRVQAPKYLRREFD
;
A
#
# COMPACT_ATOMS: atom_id res chain seq x y z
N CYS A 1 19.31 -10.02 -15.28
CA CYS A 1 18.04 -9.28 -15.21
C CYS A 1 17.57 -9.26 -13.77
N SER A 2 17.41 -8.06 -13.18
CA SER A 2 16.75 -7.92 -11.88
C SER A 2 15.29 -7.55 -12.14
N PRO A 3 14.32 -8.26 -11.57
CA PRO A 3 12.94 -7.79 -11.60
C PRO A 3 12.87 -6.44 -10.85
N TRP A 4 12.17 -5.46 -11.44
CA TRP A 4 11.90 -4.12 -10.89
C TRP A 4 13.15 -3.23 -10.63
N PRO A 5 13.90 -2.82 -11.68
CA PRO A 5 15.14 -2.05 -11.53
C PRO A 5 14.95 -0.66 -10.90
N SER A 6 13.72 -0.13 -10.88
CA SER A 6 13.38 1.14 -10.25
C SER A 6 13.11 1.06 -8.74
N VAL A 7 13.09 -0.15 -8.17
CA VAL A 7 12.88 -0.37 -6.74
C VAL A 7 14.23 -0.41 -6.02
N PRO A 8 14.39 0.30 -4.88
CA PRO A 8 15.58 0.20 -4.01
C PRO A 8 15.94 -1.25 -3.67
N GLU A 9 17.24 -1.57 -3.60
CA GLU A 9 17.70 -2.96 -3.38
C GLU A 9 17.13 -3.57 -2.10
N ASP A 10 17.12 -2.82 -1.00
CA ASP A 10 16.60 -3.29 0.29
C ASP A 10 15.10 -3.62 0.21
N LEU A 11 14.32 -2.83 -0.53
CA LEU A 11 12.91 -3.13 -0.77
C LEU A 11 12.71 -4.29 -1.73
N ARG A 12 13.62 -4.51 -2.69
CA ARG A 12 13.57 -5.68 -3.58
C ARG A 12 13.79 -6.98 -2.81
N GLU A 13 14.69 -7.00 -1.84
CA GLU A 13 14.90 -8.17 -0.98
C GLU A 13 13.64 -8.52 -0.18
N VAL A 14 12.95 -7.52 0.37
CA VAL A 14 11.65 -7.72 1.06
C VAL A 14 10.58 -8.23 0.09
N ILE A 15 10.40 -7.58 -1.07
CA ILE A 15 9.39 -7.98 -2.07
C ILE A 15 9.66 -9.37 -2.64
N ALA A 16 10.93 -9.78 -2.75
CA ALA A 16 11.31 -11.10 -3.23
C ALA A 16 11.11 -12.21 -2.18
N SER A 17 11.10 -11.87 -0.89
CA SER A 17 11.01 -12.84 0.21
C SER A 17 9.64 -12.92 0.88
N GLU A 18 8.80 -11.89 0.71
CA GLU A 18 7.50 -11.77 1.38
C GLU A 18 6.39 -11.37 0.41
N LEU A 19 5.14 -11.72 0.76
CA LEU A 19 3.98 -11.20 0.07
C LEU A 19 3.74 -9.73 0.47
N VAL A 20 3.97 -8.83 -0.49
CA VAL A 20 3.73 -7.39 -0.36
C VAL A 20 2.59 -6.99 -1.29
N VAL A 21 1.64 -6.22 -0.77
CA VAL A 21 0.49 -5.73 -1.53
C VAL A 21 0.53 -4.19 -1.56
N GLY A 22 0.35 -3.62 -2.74
CA GLY A 22 0.25 -2.17 -2.95
C GLY A 22 -1.19 -1.74 -3.15
N VAL A 23 -1.63 -0.72 -2.42
CA VAL A 23 -2.99 -0.16 -2.49
C VAL A 23 -2.98 1.35 -2.65
N LYS A 24 -4.03 1.91 -3.26
CA LYS A 24 -4.21 3.36 -3.34
C LYS A 24 -4.61 3.92 -1.98
N VAL A 25 -4.16 5.13 -1.70
CA VAL A 25 -4.57 5.93 -0.55
C VAL A 25 -5.16 7.25 -1.04
N ALA A 26 -5.82 8.00 -0.16
CA ALA A 26 -6.49 9.23 -0.54
C ALA A 26 -5.51 10.30 -1.01
N ASP A 27 -4.40 10.48 -0.28
CA ASP A 27 -3.35 11.44 -0.61
C ASP A 27 -1.95 11.01 -0.14
N GLU A 28 -0.96 11.84 -0.43
CA GLU A 28 0.44 11.58 -0.06
C GLU A 28 0.68 11.69 1.45
N LEU A 29 -0.08 12.54 2.15
CA LEU A 29 0.09 12.73 3.60
C LEU A 29 -0.36 11.47 4.35
N ASP A 30 -1.44 10.83 3.92
CA ASP A 30 -1.87 9.53 4.44
C ASP A 30 -0.79 8.45 4.24
N ALA A 31 -0.18 8.39 3.05
CA ALA A 31 0.90 7.44 2.79
C ALA A 31 2.12 7.68 3.71
N ILE A 32 2.47 8.95 3.96
CA ILE A 32 3.56 9.31 4.87
C ILE A 32 3.19 8.90 6.30
N ALA A 33 1.98 9.24 6.76
CA ALA A 33 1.53 8.92 8.11
C ALA A 33 1.57 7.42 8.39
N LEU A 34 1.08 6.58 7.47
CA LEU A 34 1.13 5.12 7.61
C LEU A 34 2.58 4.60 7.73
N ARG A 35 3.50 5.10 6.90
CA ARG A 35 4.93 4.73 6.93
C ARG A 35 5.59 5.09 8.26
N GLU A 36 5.32 6.28 8.76
CA GLU A 36 5.94 6.77 10.00
C GLU A 36 5.35 6.10 11.24
N MET A 37 4.04 5.80 11.24
CA MET A 37 3.37 5.20 12.40
C MET A 37 3.63 3.69 12.53
N ALA A 38 3.81 2.97 11.41
CA ALA A 38 4.02 1.52 11.42
C ALA A 38 5.04 1.07 10.35
N PRO A 39 6.32 1.45 10.48
CA PRO A 39 7.37 1.14 9.49
C PRO A 39 7.65 -0.37 9.34
N ASP A 40 7.28 -1.19 10.32
CA ASP A 40 7.40 -2.64 10.23
C ASP A 40 6.31 -3.28 9.37
N VAL A 41 5.18 -2.58 9.18
CA VAL A 41 4.04 -3.00 8.35
C VAL A 41 4.14 -2.40 6.96
N PHE A 42 4.42 -1.10 6.87
CA PHE A 42 4.38 -0.33 5.64
C PHE A 42 5.77 -0.07 5.07
N LEU A 43 5.93 -0.33 3.78
CA LEU A 43 7.16 -0.07 3.06
C LEU A 43 7.29 1.43 2.73
N ARG A 44 8.54 1.89 2.74
CA ARG A 44 8.93 3.13 2.07
C ARG A 44 8.54 3.07 0.58
N GLN A 45 8.49 4.23 -0.07
CA GLN A 45 8.11 4.33 -1.47
C GLN A 45 8.90 3.35 -2.35
N THR A 46 8.20 2.41 -2.98
CA THR A 46 8.81 1.36 -3.81
C THR A 46 9.16 1.90 -5.20
N THR A 47 8.23 2.63 -5.83
CA THR A 47 8.41 3.35 -7.09
C THR A 47 7.47 4.54 -7.15
N GLY A 48 7.81 5.60 -7.89
CA GLY A 48 6.92 6.75 -8.09
C GLY A 48 5.74 6.52 -9.04
N TRP A 49 5.60 5.33 -9.61
CA TRP A 49 4.53 5.05 -10.58
C TRP A 49 3.21 4.70 -9.88
N GLY A 50 2.12 5.36 -10.27
CA GLY A 50 0.80 5.08 -9.72
C GLY A 50 0.62 5.56 -8.28
N GLU A 51 1.34 6.60 -7.88
CA GLU A 51 1.09 7.33 -6.63
C GLU A 51 -0.26 8.08 -6.67
N PRO A 52 -0.84 8.48 -5.51
CA PRO A 52 -0.41 8.09 -4.17
C PRO A 52 -0.79 6.63 -3.86
N LYS A 53 0.15 5.88 -3.29
CA LYS A 53 -0.06 4.48 -2.88
C LYS A 53 0.80 4.13 -1.66
N ILE A 54 0.39 3.09 -0.96
CA ILE A 54 1.18 2.46 0.08
C ILE A 54 1.31 0.96 -0.17
N ALA A 55 2.49 0.41 0.14
CA ALA A 55 2.72 -1.03 0.12
C ALA A 55 2.86 -1.53 1.55
N PHE A 56 2.25 -2.68 1.86
CA PHE A 56 2.32 -3.29 3.18
C PHE A 56 2.72 -4.77 3.09
N ARG A 57 3.36 -5.26 4.15
CA ARG A 57 3.69 -6.68 4.32
C ARG A 57 2.46 -7.44 4.78
N MET A 58 1.99 -8.41 4.01
CA MET A 58 0.80 -9.20 4.35
C MET A 58 0.96 -9.96 5.67
N ARG A 59 2.20 -10.33 6.04
CA ARG A 59 2.49 -11.03 7.30
C ARG A 59 2.40 -10.13 8.53
N ALA A 60 2.53 -8.81 8.39
CA ALA A 60 2.71 -7.89 9.51
C ALA A 60 1.45 -7.07 9.83
N ILE A 61 0.56 -6.88 8.86
CA ILE A 61 -0.70 -6.16 9.08
C ILE A 61 -1.67 -7.04 9.88
N ASP A 62 -2.35 -6.47 10.86
CA ASP A 62 -3.44 -7.14 11.57
C ASP A 62 -4.74 -7.14 10.75
N ASP A 63 -5.68 -8.04 11.09
CA ASP A 63 -6.89 -8.26 10.31
C ASP A 63 -7.81 -7.03 10.26
N ASP A 64 -7.92 -6.28 11.36
CA ASP A 64 -8.77 -5.09 11.44
C ASP A 64 -8.21 -3.98 10.55
N HIS A 65 -6.91 -3.72 10.66
CA HIS A 65 -6.23 -2.72 9.84
C HIS A 65 -6.18 -3.12 8.36
N PHE A 66 -6.03 -4.42 8.06
CA PHE A 66 -6.11 -4.91 6.69
C PHE A 66 -7.50 -4.66 6.09
N ALA A 67 -8.57 -4.97 6.82
CA ALA A 67 -9.93 -4.75 6.37
C ALA A 67 -10.20 -3.26 6.12
N GLU A 68 -9.78 -2.38 7.04
CA GLU A 68 -9.89 -0.93 6.89
C GLU A 68 -9.14 -0.44 5.65
N LEU A 69 -7.85 -0.79 5.54
CA LEU A 69 -6.97 -0.32 4.47
C LEU A 69 -7.47 -0.74 3.08
N VAL A 70 -7.90 -2.00 2.92
CA VAL A 70 -8.43 -2.49 1.64
C VAL A 70 -9.75 -1.80 1.30
N THR A 71 -10.60 -1.56 2.29
CA THR A 71 -11.89 -0.89 2.08
C THR A 71 -11.68 0.56 1.67
N GLU A 72 -10.80 1.30 2.35
CA GLU A 72 -10.48 2.68 2.00
C GLU A 72 -9.81 2.77 0.62
N ALA A 73 -8.88 1.87 0.32
CA ALA A 73 -8.25 1.81 -0.99
C ALA A 73 -9.24 1.55 -2.13
N TRP A 74 -10.28 0.75 -1.85
CA TRP A 74 -11.40 0.56 -2.77
C TRP A 74 -12.21 1.85 -2.90
N ARG A 75 -12.59 2.50 -1.81
CA ARG A 75 -13.36 3.77 -1.82
C ARG A 75 -12.65 4.89 -2.60
N VAL A 76 -11.33 4.95 -2.54
CA VAL A 76 -10.52 5.92 -3.31
C VAL A 76 -10.66 5.71 -4.82
N GLN A 77 -10.74 4.46 -5.27
CA GLN A 77 -10.74 4.11 -6.70
C GLN A 77 -12.14 3.85 -7.26
N ALA A 78 -13.10 3.52 -6.40
CA ALA A 78 -14.42 3.08 -6.82
C ALA A 78 -15.19 4.22 -7.52
N PRO A 79 -15.84 3.93 -8.66
CA PRO A 79 -16.77 4.86 -9.28
C PRO A 79 -17.86 5.32 -8.29
N LYS A 80 -18.32 6.57 -8.45
CA LYS A 80 -19.31 7.19 -7.55
C LYS A 80 -20.57 6.36 -7.34
N TYR A 81 -21.02 5.62 -8.36
CA TYR A 81 -22.22 4.79 -8.25
C TYR A 81 -22.00 3.58 -7.34
N LEU A 82 -20.84 2.91 -7.42
CA LEU A 82 -20.52 1.80 -6.52
C LEU A 82 -20.32 2.29 -5.09
N ARG A 83 -19.61 3.41 -4.91
CA ARG A 83 -19.46 3.98 -3.57
C ARG A 83 -20.80 4.23 -2.89
N ARG A 84 -21.75 4.83 -3.60
CA ARG A 84 -23.11 5.09 -3.09
C ARG A 84 -23.91 3.83 -2.76
N GLU A 85 -23.56 2.70 -3.36
CA GLU A 85 -24.24 1.42 -3.10
C GLU A 85 -23.73 0.75 -1.81
N PHE A 86 -22.47 1.00 -1.45
CA PHE A 86 -21.77 0.33 -0.34
C PHE A 86 -21.33 1.25 0.81
N ASP A 87 -21.68 2.54 0.74
CA ASP A 87 -21.59 3.52 1.84
C ASP A 87 -22.96 3.64 2.54
#